data_AF-A0A944NVC3-F1
#
_entry.id   AF-A0A944NVC3-F1
#
_cell.length_a   1.000
_cell.length_b   1.000
_cell.length_c   1.000
_cell.angle_alpha   90.00
_cell.angle_beta   90.00
_cell.angle_gamma   90.00
#
_symmetry.space_group_name_H-M   'P 1'
#
loop_
_entity.id
_entity.type
_entity.pdbx_description
1 polymer ?
#
loop_
_entity_poly.entity_id
_entity_poly.type
_entity_poly.pdbx_seq_one_letter_code
_entity_poly.pdbx_strand_id
1 'polypeptide(L)'
;MRKMVFLGLFLVFAAPVSADELLPGDFANQSCIDCHEKQTPQPVLQWRASAHAPTVADCVACHGERHDGAAARSRRNDTCTGCHGGPESSVVRSYVTSKHGVIAAIEGDRWDWSRRLAEANYRAPTCAYCHLYDGRHDIGRAIAPWNPLYNGDAAAFEEARENAEEPCRDCHSPRYIETLFAAGDRGMGIGRRKMREAKALLDRLGGPETEEELRRLLKNMESKSLKSLWHGTVHQSPDYQWWFGQAALDGDLLRIKAAVSRLQRKRTLSGGKPSDGQ
;
A
#
# COMPACT_ATOMS: atom_id res chain seq x y z
N MET A 1 19.79 71.81 -20.13
CA MET A 1 18.60 71.09 -19.61
C MET A 1 18.55 69.71 -20.25
N ARG A 2 18.87 68.65 -19.50
CA ARG A 2 18.94 67.27 -19.99
C ARG A 2 17.82 66.49 -19.28
N LYS A 3 16.75 66.13 -20.02
CA LYS A 3 15.58 65.44 -19.46
C LYS A 3 15.95 63.98 -19.19
N MET A 4 16.01 63.59 -17.92
CA MET A 4 16.06 62.18 -17.52
C MET A 4 14.66 61.57 -17.65
N VAL A 5 14.52 60.54 -18.48
CA VAL A 5 13.31 59.73 -18.58
C VAL A 5 13.54 58.52 -17.67
N PHE A 6 12.75 58.42 -16.59
CA PHE A 6 12.69 57.22 -15.76
C PHE A 6 11.68 56.25 -16.39
N LEU A 7 12.18 55.14 -16.93
CA LEU A 7 11.35 54.03 -17.40
C LEU A 7 11.04 53.13 -16.19
N GLY A 8 9.85 53.29 -15.60
CA GLY A 8 9.39 52.44 -14.51
C GLY A 8 9.07 51.04 -15.00
N LEU A 9 9.84 50.04 -14.57
CA LEU A 9 9.58 48.63 -14.81
C LEU A 9 8.42 48.19 -13.89
N PHE A 10 7.20 48.17 -14.41
CA PHE A 10 6.06 47.55 -13.73
C PHE A 10 6.20 46.03 -13.78
N LEU A 11 6.71 45.44 -12.69
CA LEU A 11 6.57 44.01 -12.43
C LEU A 11 5.10 43.73 -12.09
N VAL A 12 4.36 43.22 -13.07
CA VAL A 12 3.02 42.66 -12.84
C VAL A 12 3.19 41.38 -12.03
N PHE A 13 3.06 41.47 -10.70
CA PHE A 13 2.84 40.31 -9.86
C PHE A 13 1.42 39.80 -10.17
N ALA A 14 1.31 38.75 -10.97
CA ALA A 14 0.07 37.96 -11.03
C ALA A 14 -0.14 37.36 -9.64
N ALA A 15 -1.07 37.92 -8.87
CA ALA A 15 -1.48 37.32 -7.62
C ALA A 15 -2.02 35.91 -7.90
N PRO A 16 -1.65 34.88 -7.13
CA PRO A 16 -2.28 33.58 -7.25
C PRO A 16 -3.77 33.76 -6.95
N VAL A 17 -4.62 33.36 -7.90
CA VAL A 17 -6.07 33.29 -7.70
C VAL A 17 -6.30 32.40 -6.49
N SER A 18 -6.92 32.94 -5.46
CA SER A 18 -7.27 32.17 -4.26
C SER A 18 -8.37 31.17 -4.63
N ALA A 19 -8.32 29.97 -4.07
CA ALA A 19 -9.29 28.91 -4.35
C ALA A 19 -10.76 29.32 -4.08
N ASP A 20 -10.98 30.39 -3.31
CA ASP A 20 -12.29 30.95 -3.00
C ASP A 20 -12.95 31.74 -4.16
N GLU A 21 -12.23 32.01 -5.26
CA GLU A 21 -12.78 32.61 -6.50
C GLU A 21 -13.14 31.57 -7.58
N LEU A 22 -13.13 30.28 -7.25
CA LEU A 22 -13.44 29.22 -8.22
C LEU A 22 -14.95 29.04 -8.44
N LEU A 23 -15.30 28.83 -9.71
CA LEU A 23 -16.67 28.63 -10.18
C LEU A 23 -17.41 27.58 -9.35
N PRO A 24 -18.65 27.85 -8.88
CA PRO A 24 -19.47 26.84 -8.25
C PRO A 24 -19.84 25.77 -9.28
N GLY A 25 -19.74 24.49 -8.91
CA GLY A 25 -20.16 23.38 -9.77
C GLY A 25 -19.43 22.07 -9.46
N ASP A 26 -19.98 21.00 -10.02
CA ASP A 26 -19.36 19.67 -10.00
C ASP A 26 -18.43 19.55 -11.24
N PHE A 27 -17.18 19.14 -11.00
CA PHE A 27 -16.11 19.07 -12.01
C PHE A 27 -15.81 17.62 -12.41
N ALA A 28 -15.61 17.40 -13.70
CA ALA A 28 -15.06 16.14 -14.21
C ALA A 28 -13.54 16.08 -14.01
N ASN A 29 -12.98 14.87 -13.94
CA ASN A 29 -11.55 14.66 -13.71
C ASN A 29 -10.65 15.40 -14.70
N GLN A 30 -10.99 15.42 -15.99
CA GLN A 30 -10.19 16.14 -16.99
C GLN A 30 -10.16 17.65 -16.73
N SER A 31 -11.25 18.24 -16.21
CA SER A 31 -11.28 19.64 -15.82
C SER A 31 -10.33 19.95 -14.66
N CYS A 32 -10.19 19.02 -13.72
CA CYS A 32 -9.20 19.10 -12.64
C CYS A 32 -7.78 19.12 -13.23
N ILE A 33 -7.47 18.17 -14.12
CA ILE A 33 -6.15 18.04 -14.77
C ILE A 33 -5.82 19.30 -15.58
N ASP A 34 -6.70 19.73 -16.49
CA ASP A 34 -6.45 20.85 -17.42
C ASP A 34 -6.16 22.17 -16.69
N CYS A 35 -6.79 22.37 -15.54
CA CYS A 35 -6.57 23.54 -14.69
C CYS A 35 -5.32 23.38 -13.83
N HIS A 36 -5.21 22.29 -13.09
CA HIS A 36 -4.08 22.08 -12.17
C HIS A 36 -2.75 21.89 -12.89
N GLU A 37 -2.71 21.41 -14.14
CA GLU A 37 -1.49 21.44 -14.95
C GLU A 37 -0.94 22.85 -15.17
N LYS A 38 -1.82 23.85 -15.24
CA LYS A 38 -1.43 25.25 -15.47
C LYS A 38 -1.14 25.96 -14.16
N GLN A 39 -1.97 25.74 -13.15
CA GLN A 39 -1.92 26.49 -11.88
C GLN A 39 -0.95 25.86 -10.87
N THR A 40 -0.98 24.53 -10.75
CA THR A 40 -0.19 23.76 -9.77
C THR A 40 0.27 22.44 -10.38
N PRO A 41 1.26 22.47 -11.30
CA PRO A 41 1.59 21.29 -12.12
C PRO A 41 2.10 20.09 -11.32
N GLN A 42 2.73 20.33 -10.16
CA GLN A 42 3.44 19.29 -9.40
C GLN A 42 2.53 18.11 -8.97
N PRO A 43 1.37 18.33 -8.31
CA PRO A 43 0.41 17.27 -8.04
C PRO A 43 0.02 16.42 -9.27
N VAL A 44 -0.22 17.06 -10.41
CA VAL A 44 -0.61 16.33 -11.64
C VAL A 44 0.56 15.49 -12.16
N LEU A 45 1.77 16.04 -12.19
CA LEU A 45 2.97 15.32 -12.63
C LEU A 45 3.27 14.11 -11.71
N GLN A 46 3.17 14.30 -10.40
CA GLN A 46 3.38 13.24 -9.42
C GLN A 46 2.30 12.16 -9.51
N TRP A 47 1.02 12.54 -9.62
CA TRP A 47 -0.05 11.59 -9.82
C TRP A 47 0.16 10.75 -11.08
N ARG A 48 0.52 11.39 -12.21
CA ARG A 48 0.82 10.70 -13.48
C ARG A 48 1.95 9.67 -13.39
N ALA A 49 2.95 9.93 -12.56
CA ALA A 49 4.06 9.00 -12.30
C ALA A 49 3.67 7.88 -11.31
N SER A 50 2.59 8.05 -10.56
CA SER A 50 2.19 7.15 -9.49
C SER A 50 1.52 5.87 -9.99
N ALA A 51 1.46 4.86 -9.09
CA ALA A 51 0.71 3.64 -9.31
C ALA A 51 -0.81 3.84 -9.49
N HIS A 52 -1.36 5.01 -9.15
CA HIS A 52 -2.78 5.32 -9.26
C HIS A 52 -3.19 5.85 -10.64
N ALA A 53 -2.28 6.46 -11.41
CA ALA A 53 -2.60 7.03 -12.73
C ALA A 53 -3.32 6.07 -13.70
N PRO A 54 -2.93 4.79 -13.83
CA PRO A 54 -3.59 3.87 -14.75
C PRO A 54 -4.85 3.20 -14.17
N THR A 55 -5.38 3.68 -13.03
CA THR A 55 -6.48 3.05 -12.30
C THR A 55 -7.71 3.97 -12.20
N VAL A 56 -8.73 3.54 -11.46
CA VAL A 56 -9.91 4.37 -11.15
C VAL A 56 -9.65 5.46 -10.11
N ALA A 57 -8.46 5.49 -9.50
CA ALA A 57 -8.08 6.47 -8.48
C ALA A 57 -7.56 7.77 -9.14
N ASP A 58 -8.49 8.54 -9.70
CA ASP A 58 -8.25 9.84 -10.30
C ASP A 58 -8.43 11.01 -9.30
N CYS A 59 -8.41 12.26 -9.79
CA CYS A 59 -8.53 13.43 -8.94
C CYS A 59 -9.89 13.46 -8.21
N VAL A 60 -10.97 13.14 -8.93
CA VAL A 60 -12.34 13.17 -8.41
C VAL A 60 -12.57 12.02 -7.42
N ALA A 61 -11.99 10.85 -7.67
CA ALA A 61 -12.09 9.70 -6.77
C ALA A 61 -11.57 10.00 -5.36
N CYS A 62 -10.53 10.84 -5.24
CA CYS A 62 -9.96 11.23 -3.95
C CYS A 62 -10.53 12.53 -3.38
N HIS A 63 -10.66 13.57 -4.20
CA HIS A 63 -11.01 14.93 -3.77
C HIS A 63 -12.51 15.24 -3.89
N GLY A 64 -13.25 14.42 -4.64
CA GLY A 64 -14.62 14.69 -5.04
C GLY A 64 -14.70 15.67 -6.21
N GLU A 65 -15.92 15.90 -6.65
CA GLU A 65 -16.22 16.76 -7.80
C GLU A 65 -16.29 18.26 -7.45
N ARG A 66 -16.15 18.64 -6.17
CA ARG A 66 -16.25 20.03 -5.73
C ARG A 66 -14.95 20.55 -5.13
N HIS A 67 -14.62 21.80 -5.42
CA HIS A 67 -13.43 22.46 -4.89
C HIS A 67 -13.49 22.71 -3.38
N ASP A 68 -14.68 22.90 -2.81
CA ASP A 68 -14.85 23.20 -1.39
C ASP A 68 -14.53 21.97 -0.51
N GLY A 69 -13.53 22.10 0.37
CA GLY A 69 -13.15 21.01 1.29
C GLY A 69 -12.60 19.74 0.63
N ALA A 70 -12.29 19.77 -0.68
CA ALA A 70 -11.77 18.64 -1.45
C ALA A 70 -10.54 18.00 -0.81
N ALA A 71 -9.57 18.83 -0.42
CA ALA A 71 -8.35 18.38 0.22
C ALA A 71 -8.57 17.87 1.65
N ALA A 72 -9.56 18.42 2.37
CA ALA A 72 -9.86 17.96 3.73
C ALA A 72 -10.50 16.56 3.73
N ARG A 73 -11.43 16.31 2.80
CA ARG A 73 -12.04 14.99 2.62
C ARG A 73 -11.01 13.95 2.22
N SER A 74 -10.15 14.25 1.24
CA SER A 74 -9.17 13.30 0.71
C SER A 74 -8.12 12.81 1.70
N ARG A 75 -7.97 13.49 2.86
CA ARG A 75 -7.02 13.12 3.92
C ARG A 75 -7.55 12.04 4.87
N ARG A 76 -8.85 11.77 4.82
CA ARG A 76 -9.52 10.80 5.69
C ARG A 76 -9.30 9.37 5.18
N ASN A 77 -9.37 8.41 6.10
CA ASN A 77 -9.08 7.00 5.79
C ASN A 77 -10.14 6.37 4.87
N ASP A 78 -11.39 6.78 5.00
CA ASP A 78 -12.54 6.32 4.22
C ASP A 78 -12.33 6.51 2.71
N THR A 79 -11.71 7.61 2.28
CA THR A 79 -11.30 7.88 0.89
C THR A 79 -10.50 6.71 0.29
N CYS A 80 -9.61 6.09 1.06
CA CYS A 80 -8.75 5.01 0.57
C CYS A 80 -9.46 3.65 0.62
N THR A 81 -10.26 3.40 1.66
CA THR A 81 -10.82 2.06 1.93
C THR A 81 -11.80 1.57 0.85
N GLY A 82 -12.47 2.49 0.13
CA GLY A 82 -13.41 2.14 -0.93
C GLY A 82 -12.79 1.34 -2.08
N CYS A 83 -11.54 1.63 -2.45
CA CYS A 83 -10.83 0.97 -3.55
C CYS A 83 -9.81 -0.08 -3.08
N HIS A 84 -9.27 0.06 -1.86
CA HIS A 84 -8.28 -0.87 -1.29
C HIS A 84 -8.91 -2.18 -0.76
N GLY A 85 -9.85 -2.76 -1.51
CA GLY A 85 -10.50 -4.04 -1.20
C GLY A 85 -11.53 -4.00 -0.08
N GLY A 86 -11.91 -2.81 0.39
CA GLY A 86 -12.93 -2.63 1.42
C GLY A 86 -12.48 -3.02 2.84
N PRO A 87 -13.40 -2.94 3.81
CA PRO A 87 -13.11 -3.14 5.23
C PRO A 87 -12.50 -4.49 5.60
N GLU A 88 -12.72 -5.52 4.78
CA GLU A 88 -12.27 -6.90 5.03
C GLU A 88 -10.92 -7.23 4.37
N SER A 89 -10.39 -6.34 3.52
CA SER A 89 -9.10 -6.58 2.90
C SER A 89 -7.98 -6.57 3.94
N SER A 90 -6.93 -7.36 3.72
CA SER A 90 -5.81 -7.38 4.65
C SER A 90 -5.06 -6.05 4.72
N VAL A 91 -5.09 -5.24 3.66
CA VAL A 91 -4.47 -3.90 3.65
C VAL A 91 -5.23 -2.96 4.60
N VAL A 92 -6.57 -2.90 4.50
CA VAL A 92 -7.39 -2.05 5.38
C VAL A 92 -7.39 -2.58 6.80
N ARG A 93 -7.66 -3.88 6.98
CA ARG A 93 -7.75 -4.51 8.30
C ARG A 93 -6.47 -4.38 9.10
N SER A 94 -5.31 -4.58 8.48
CA SER A 94 -4.04 -4.42 9.19
C SER A 94 -3.87 -2.98 9.68
N TYR A 95 -4.17 -1.98 8.87
CA TYR A 95 -4.11 -0.59 9.35
C TYR A 95 -5.12 -0.31 10.47
N VAL A 96 -6.41 -0.62 10.29
CA VAL A 96 -7.45 -0.26 11.29
C VAL A 96 -7.30 -1.00 12.62
N THR A 97 -6.65 -2.17 12.62
CA THR A 97 -6.32 -2.94 13.84
C THR A 97 -4.97 -2.57 14.46
N SER A 98 -4.16 -1.74 13.79
CA SER A 98 -2.93 -1.19 14.35
C SER A 98 -3.22 -0.10 15.40
N LYS A 99 -2.22 0.27 16.19
CA LYS A 99 -2.36 1.41 17.11
C LYS A 99 -2.63 2.73 16.38
N HIS A 100 -2.07 2.92 15.18
CA HIS A 100 -2.34 4.11 14.36
C HIS A 100 -3.81 4.18 13.97
N GLY A 101 -4.35 3.10 13.38
CA GLY A 101 -5.74 3.04 12.95
C GLY A 101 -6.73 3.19 14.09
N VAL A 102 -6.45 2.56 15.25
CA VAL A 102 -7.30 2.69 16.45
C VAL A 102 -7.33 4.14 16.96
N ILE A 103 -6.19 4.81 17.07
CA ILE A 103 -6.14 6.21 17.51
C ILE A 103 -6.82 7.12 16.49
N ALA A 104 -6.57 6.92 15.20
CA ALA A 104 -7.21 7.69 14.13
C ALA A 104 -8.75 7.52 14.14
N ALA A 105 -9.26 6.34 14.45
CA ALA A 105 -10.70 6.10 14.57
C ALA A 105 -11.31 6.76 15.82
N ILE A 106 -10.60 6.77 16.95
CA ILE A 106 -11.09 7.37 18.20
C ILE A 106 -11.02 8.91 18.13
N GLU A 107 -9.98 9.45 17.51
CA GLU A 107 -9.65 10.86 17.60
C GLU A 107 -9.93 11.65 16.32
N GLY A 108 -10.03 11.00 15.17
CA GLY A 108 -10.03 11.64 13.85
C GLY A 108 -11.10 12.70 13.67
N ASP A 109 -12.29 12.51 14.26
CA ASP A 109 -13.39 13.48 14.12
C ASP A 109 -13.14 14.82 14.81
N ARG A 110 -12.16 14.88 15.73
CA ARG A 110 -11.77 16.13 16.42
C ARG A 110 -10.57 16.83 15.78
N TRP A 111 -9.99 16.27 14.73
CA TRP A 111 -8.82 16.84 14.07
C TRP A 111 -9.21 17.95 13.09
N ASP A 112 -8.30 18.92 12.92
CA ASP A 112 -8.42 19.95 11.90
C ASP A 112 -7.96 19.40 10.54
N TRP A 113 -8.92 18.89 9.77
CA TRP A 113 -8.66 18.33 8.44
C TRP A 113 -8.38 19.38 7.38
N SER A 114 -8.53 20.68 7.66
CA SER A 114 -8.27 21.74 6.68
C SER A 114 -6.76 21.91 6.42
N ARG A 115 -5.93 21.60 7.42
CA ARG A 115 -4.47 21.70 7.35
C ARG A 115 -3.86 20.81 6.28
N ARG A 116 -2.85 21.35 5.59
CA ARG A 116 -2.07 20.59 4.61
C ARG A 116 -1.37 19.43 5.29
N LEU A 117 -1.11 18.34 4.58
CA LEU A 117 -0.42 17.18 5.16
C LEU A 117 0.97 17.54 5.71
N ALA A 118 1.70 18.44 5.05
CA ALA A 118 2.97 18.98 5.53
C ALA A 118 2.89 19.76 6.87
N GLU A 119 1.68 20.19 7.26
CA GLU A 119 1.41 20.97 8.47
C GLU A 119 0.50 20.18 9.43
N ALA A 120 0.14 18.95 9.06
CA ALA A 120 -0.75 18.11 9.84
C ALA A 120 -0.01 17.67 11.10
N ASN A 121 -0.67 17.85 12.24
CA ASN A 121 -0.13 17.45 13.54
C ASN A 121 -1.11 16.48 14.20
N TYR A 122 -1.43 15.40 13.49
CA TYR A 122 -2.30 14.35 14.00
C TYR A 122 -1.52 13.48 14.97
N ARG A 123 -2.15 13.07 16.07
CA ARG A 123 -1.52 12.15 17.05
C ARG A 123 -1.22 10.77 16.45
N ALA A 124 -1.94 10.38 15.40
CA ALA A 124 -1.69 9.16 14.66
C ALA A 124 -1.81 9.42 13.14
N PRO A 125 -1.01 8.73 12.32
CA PRO A 125 -1.06 8.91 10.89
C PRO A 125 -2.33 8.29 10.28
N THR A 126 -2.83 8.90 9.20
CA THR A 126 -3.83 8.30 8.29
C THR A 126 -3.17 7.61 7.11
N CYS A 127 -3.95 6.91 6.29
CA CYS A 127 -3.50 6.42 4.99
C CYS A 127 -2.83 7.53 4.17
N ALA A 128 -3.49 8.69 4.06
CA ALA A 128 -2.98 9.85 3.34
C ALA A 128 -1.71 10.42 3.99
N TYR A 129 -1.62 10.47 5.32
CA TYR A 129 -0.44 10.99 6.01
C TYR A 129 0.84 10.24 5.63
N CYS A 130 0.81 8.91 5.63
CA CYS A 130 1.98 8.10 5.30
C CYS A 130 2.21 8.00 3.79
N HIS A 131 1.17 7.74 3.01
CA HIS A 131 1.32 7.43 1.58
C HIS A 131 1.40 8.66 0.68
N LEU A 132 0.91 9.81 1.15
CA LEU A 132 0.99 11.11 0.48
C LEU A 132 1.77 12.08 1.35
N TYR A 133 2.82 11.58 2.02
CA TYR A 133 3.65 12.33 2.95
C TYR A 133 4.12 13.66 2.32
N ASP A 134 4.09 14.74 3.10
CA ASP A 134 4.39 16.11 2.65
C ASP A 134 3.44 16.62 1.52
N GLY A 135 2.28 15.98 1.33
CA GLY A 135 1.31 16.34 0.30
C GLY A 135 1.69 15.90 -1.11
N ARG A 136 2.64 14.98 -1.26
CA ARG A 136 3.05 14.42 -2.56
C ARG A 136 1.94 13.53 -3.13
N HIS A 137 1.77 13.54 -4.46
CA HIS A 137 0.75 12.75 -5.16
C HIS A 137 1.32 11.48 -5.81
N ASP A 138 2.60 11.17 -5.56
CA ASP A 138 3.22 9.90 -5.96
C ASP A 138 3.10 8.86 -4.84
N ILE A 139 1.96 8.19 -4.79
CA ILE A 139 1.62 7.24 -3.72
C ILE A 139 2.50 5.97 -3.71
N GLY A 140 3.15 5.66 -4.83
CA GLY A 140 3.99 4.47 -4.99
C GLY A 140 5.38 4.62 -4.38
N ARG A 141 5.82 5.86 -4.14
CA ARG A 141 7.18 6.21 -3.70
C ARG A 141 7.63 5.46 -2.44
N ALA A 142 6.74 5.27 -1.47
CA ALA A 142 7.03 4.60 -0.20
C ALA A 142 6.61 3.11 -0.17
N ILE A 143 6.25 2.53 -1.32
CA ILE A 143 5.76 1.16 -1.41
C ILE A 143 6.70 0.35 -2.30
N ALA A 144 7.47 -0.53 -1.68
CA ALA A 144 8.31 -1.46 -2.44
C ALA A 144 7.42 -2.41 -3.27
N PRO A 145 7.82 -2.74 -4.52
CA PRO A 145 7.10 -3.69 -5.35
C PRO A 145 6.89 -5.03 -4.62
N TRP A 146 5.67 -5.56 -4.69
CA TRP A 146 5.33 -6.83 -4.05
C TRP A 146 6.19 -7.96 -4.62
N ASN A 147 7.02 -8.56 -3.76
CA ASN A 147 7.80 -9.74 -4.10
C ASN A 147 7.68 -10.82 -2.99
N PRO A 148 6.98 -11.94 -3.27
CA PRO A 148 6.73 -12.99 -2.29
C PRO A 148 7.98 -13.82 -1.94
N LEU A 149 9.03 -13.81 -2.78
CA LEU A 149 10.25 -14.61 -2.54
C LEU A 149 11.50 -13.77 -2.27
N TYR A 150 11.43 -12.45 -2.50
CA TYR A 150 12.53 -11.50 -2.38
C TYR A 150 13.73 -11.85 -3.25
N ASN A 151 13.47 -11.97 -4.54
CA ASN A 151 14.47 -12.11 -5.60
C ASN A 151 14.44 -10.91 -6.57
N GLY A 152 13.97 -9.75 -6.07
CA GLY A 152 13.72 -8.54 -6.86
C GLY A 152 14.85 -7.53 -6.76
N ASP A 153 14.59 -6.34 -7.28
CA ASP A 153 15.50 -5.20 -7.26
C ASP A 153 15.71 -4.70 -5.82
N ALA A 154 16.90 -4.95 -5.28
CA ALA A 154 17.26 -4.54 -3.92
C ALA A 154 17.37 -3.01 -3.80
N ALA A 155 17.76 -2.31 -4.86
CA ALA A 155 17.89 -0.86 -4.83
C ALA A 155 16.51 -0.20 -4.77
N ALA A 156 15.55 -0.69 -5.57
CA ALA A 156 14.16 -0.20 -5.51
C ALA A 156 13.49 -0.48 -4.15
N PHE A 157 13.82 -1.61 -3.51
CA PHE A 157 13.35 -1.89 -2.16
C PHE A 157 13.94 -0.92 -1.13
N GLU A 158 15.24 -0.65 -1.20
CA GLU A 158 15.92 0.28 -0.29
C GLU A 158 15.38 1.72 -0.46
N GLU A 159 15.19 2.18 -1.69
CA GLU A 159 14.61 3.50 -1.95
C GLU A 159 13.20 3.62 -1.35
N ALA A 160 12.34 2.64 -1.60
CA ALA A 160 11.00 2.63 -1.02
C ALA A 160 11.02 2.57 0.52
N ARG A 161 12.00 1.86 1.08
CA ARG A 161 12.21 1.72 2.52
C ARG A 161 12.61 3.04 3.15
N GLU A 162 13.55 3.78 2.56
CA GLU A 162 13.95 5.12 3.00
C GLU A 162 12.76 6.09 2.96
N ASN A 163 12.02 6.09 1.86
CA ASN A 163 10.82 6.92 1.71
C ASN A 163 9.74 6.59 2.76
N ALA A 164 9.59 5.31 3.13
CA ALA A 164 8.65 4.89 4.16
C ALA A 164 9.07 5.29 5.60
N GLU A 165 10.35 5.60 5.84
CA GLU A 165 10.80 6.10 7.15
C GLU A 165 10.45 7.55 7.39
N GLU A 166 10.39 8.37 6.34
CA GLU A 166 10.18 9.81 6.43
C GLU A 166 9.01 10.17 7.37
N PRO A 167 7.77 9.68 7.15
CA PRO A 167 6.63 10.00 8.04
C PRO A 167 6.77 9.45 9.47
N CYS A 168 7.61 8.43 9.67
CA CYS A 168 7.78 7.85 11.01
C CYS A 168 8.56 8.81 11.93
N ARG A 169 9.46 9.61 11.36
CA ARG A 169 10.38 10.50 12.09
C ARG A 169 9.68 11.69 12.74
N ASP A 170 8.46 12.01 12.31
CA ASP A 170 7.64 13.06 12.93
C ASP A 170 7.23 12.73 14.36
N CYS A 171 7.09 11.43 14.67
CA CYS A 171 6.50 10.96 15.93
C CYS A 171 7.40 9.98 16.70
N HIS A 172 8.34 9.30 16.03
CA HIS A 172 9.11 8.22 16.61
C HIS A 172 10.62 8.48 16.57
N SER A 173 11.32 7.97 17.58
CA SER A 173 12.78 8.04 17.61
C SER A 173 13.41 7.17 16.53
N PRO A 174 14.55 7.58 15.94
CA PRO A 174 15.23 6.79 14.89
C PRO A 174 15.50 5.33 15.29
N ARG A 175 15.93 5.10 16.55
CA ARG A 175 16.16 3.75 17.08
C ARG A 175 14.89 2.89 17.06
N TYR A 176 13.74 3.47 17.41
CA TYR A 176 12.47 2.75 17.40
C TYR A 176 12.08 2.36 15.97
N ILE A 177 12.21 3.28 15.03
CA ILE A 177 11.94 3.06 13.60
C ILE A 177 12.82 1.91 13.07
N GLU A 178 14.14 2.01 13.24
CA GLU A 178 15.10 0.98 12.80
C GLU A 178 14.75 -0.39 13.39
N THR A 179 14.43 -0.45 14.68
CA THR A 179 14.08 -1.69 15.37
C THR A 179 12.81 -2.32 14.81
N LEU A 180 11.78 -1.52 14.53
CA LEU A 180 10.50 -2.00 13.98
C LEU A 180 10.68 -2.61 12.60
N PHE A 181 11.36 -1.91 11.71
CA PHE A 181 11.57 -2.40 10.35
C PHE A 181 12.48 -3.64 10.32
N ALA A 182 13.55 -3.66 11.12
CA ALA A 182 14.39 -4.85 11.24
C ALA A 182 13.59 -6.06 11.79
N ALA A 183 12.62 -5.84 12.68
CA ALA A 183 11.70 -6.88 13.13
C ALA A 183 10.76 -7.35 12.00
N GLY A 184 10.23 -6.41 11.22
CA GLY A 184 9.43 -6.67 10.02
C GLY A 184 10.18 -7.54 9.00
N ASP A 185 11.45 -7.21 8.71
CA ASP A 185 12.30 -7.95 7.79
C ASP A 185 12.55 -9.38 8.26
N ARG A 186 12.86 -9.56 9.56
CA ARG A 186 12.99 -10.90 10.15
C ARG A 186 11.69 -11.69 10.05
N GLY A 187 10.56 -11.05 10.34
CA GLY A 187 9.22 -11.65 10.21
C GLY A 187 8.92 -12.10 8.79
N MET A 188 9.09 -11.22 7.80
CA MET A 188 8.95 -11.55 6.39
C MET A 188 9.94 -12.63 5.96
N GLY A 189 11.17 -12.62 6.45
CA GLY A 189 12.17 -13.65 6.20
C GLY A 189 11.72 -15.05 6.64
N ILE A 190 11.02 -15.16 7.78
CA ILE A 190 10.40 -16.41 8.22
C ILE A 190 9.27 -16.83 7.27
N GLY A 191 8.37 -15.91 6.91
CA GLY A 191 7.27 -16.21 6.00
C GLY A 191 7.74 -16.68 4.62
N ARG A 192 8.77 -16.02 4.09
CA ARG A 192 9.43 -16.38 2.81
C ARG A 192 10.11 -17.75 2.87
N ARG A 193 10.67 -18.15 4.01
CA ARG A 193 11.19 -19.52 4.21
C ARG A 193 10.08 -20.56 4.08
N LYS A 194 8.92 -20.34 4.72
CA LYS A 194 7.75 -21.22 4.61
C LYS A 194 7.25 -21.34 3.17
N MET A 195 7.22 -20.22 2.43
CA MET A 195 6.88 -20.23 1.00
C MET A 195 7.85 -21.04 0.14
N ARG A 196 9.16 -20.91 0.37
CA ARG A 196 10.17 -21.71 -0.34
C ARG A 196 10.02 -23.20 -0.04
N GLU A 197 9.73 -23.56 1.19
CA GLU A 197 9.47 -24.95 1.57
C GLU A 197 8.23 -25.50 0.85
N ALA A 198 7.12 -24.75 0.83
CA ALA A 198 5.91 -25.12 0.10
C ALA A 198 6.19 -25.32 -1.40
N LYS A 199 6.95 -24.41 -2.03
CA LYS A 199 7.32 -24.53 -3.44
C LYS A 199 8.19 -25.77 -3.70
N ALA A 200 9.19 -26.04 -2.84
CA ALA A 200 10.07 -27.20 -3.00
C ALA A 200 9.31 -28.54 -2.92
N LEU A 201 8.19 -28.59 -2.19
CA LEU A 201 7.32 -29.77 -2.15
C LEU A 201 6.59 -30.00 -3.48
N LEU A 202 6.17 -28.94 -4.16
CA LEU A 202 5.57 -29.01 -5.49
C LEU A 202 6.59 -29.52 -6.51
N ASP A 203 7.80 -28.95 -6.51
CA ASP A 203 8.87 -29.30 -7.46
C ASP A 203 9.27 -30.80 -7.37
N ARG A 204 9.07 -31.44 -6.21
CA ARG A 204 9.34 -32.88 -5.99
C ARG A 204 8.24 -33.81 -6.49
N LEU A 205 7.04 -33.31 -6.77
CA LEU A 205 5.88 -34.11 -7.14
C LEU A 205 5.42 -33.75 -8.56
N GLY A 206 5.72 -34.59 -9.54
CA GLY A 206 5.23 -34.41 -10.92
C GLY A 206 3.83 -34.98 -11.16
N GLY A 207 3.10 -34.44 -12.14
CA GLY A 207 1.82 -34.97 -12.63
C GLY A 207 0.67 -33.94 -12.57
N PRO A 208 -0.16 -33.83 -13.62
CA PRO A 208 -1.04 -32.67 -13.84
C PRO A 208 -2.10 -32.46 -12.74
N GLU A 209 -2.74 -33.52 -12.24
CA GLU A 209 -3.75 -33.39 -11.16
C GLU A 209 -3.12 -32.99 -9.80
N THR A 210 -1.91 -33.49 -9.52
CA THR A 210 -1.14 -33.12 -8.32
C THR A 210 -0.70 -31.67 -8.37
N GLU A 211 -0.37 -31.22 -9.57
CA GLU A 211 0.12 -29.90 -9.84
C GLU A 211 -0.97 -28.84 -9.67
N GLU A 212 -2.22 -29.09 -10.11
CA GLU A 212 -3.31 -28.13 -9.95
C GLU A 212 -3.69 -27.88 -8.47
N GLU A 213 -3.92 -28.93 -7.68
CA GLU A 213 -4.32 -28.77 -6.27
C GLU A 213 -3.24 -28.02 -5.47
N LEU A 214 -1.98 -28.43 -5.63
CA LEU A 214 -0.87 -27.83 -4.91
C LEU A 214 -0.58 -26.39 -5.39
N ARG A 215 -0.69 -26.10 -6.69
CA ARG A 215 -0.58 -24.73 -7.22
C ARG A 215 -1.67 -23.83 -6.64
N ARG A 216 -2.92 -24.33 -6.50
CA ARG A 216 -4.01 -23.57 -5.87
C ARG A 216 -3.73 -23.27 -4.40
N LEU A 217 -3.26 -24.26 -3.64
CA LEU A 217 -2.89 -24.07 -2.23
C LEU A 217 -1.73 -23.08 -2.07
N LEU A 218 -0.70 -23.19 -2.91
CA LEU A 218 0.44 -22.27 -2.92
C LEU A 218 0.01 -20.83 -3.25
N LYS A 219 -0.85 -20.66 -4.26
CA LYS A 219 -1.43 -19.36 -4.63
C LYS A 219 -2.22 -18.75 -3.47
N ASN A 220 -2.98 -19.56 -2.73
CA ASN A 220 -3.71 -19.08 -1.54
C ASN A 220 -2.74 -18.66 -0.43
N MET A 221 -1.72 -19.47 -0.15
CA MET A 221 -0.70 -19.17 0.84
C MET A 221 0.01 -17.84 0.54
N GLU A 222 0.35 -17.61 -0.73
CA GLU A 222 0.99 -16.37 -1.19
C GLU A 222 0.03 -15.16 -1.12
N SER A 223 -1.11 -15.25 -1.81
CA SER A 223 -2.00 -14.11 -2.03
C SER A 223 -2.80 -13.70 -0.79
N LYS A 224 -2.93 -14.60 0.21
CA LYS A 224 -3.65 -14.34 1.45
C LYS A 224 -2.71 -14.22 2.63
N SER A 225 -2.07 -15.31 3.04
CA SER A 225 -1.35 -15.37 4.32
C SER A 225 -0.02 -14.62 4.27
N LEU A 226 0.78 -14.78 3.21
CA LEU A 226 2.02 -14.02 3.06
C LEU A 226 1.75 -12.53 2.85
N LYS A 227 0.74 -12.21 2.03
CA LYS A 227 0.33 -10.81 1.80
C LYS A 227 -0.21 -10.16 3.09
N SER A 228 -0.93 -10.90 3.91
CA SER A 228 -1.40 -10.43 5.22
C SER A 228 -0.25 -10.20 6.19
N LEU A 229 0.75 -11.09 6.22
CA LEU A 229 1.98 -10.86 6.98
C LEU A 229 2.67 -9.56 6.55
N TRP A 230 2.83 -9.35 5.24
CA TRP A 230 3.44 -8.12 4.72
C TRP A 230 2.67 -6.88 5.12
N HIS A 231 1.35 -6.85 4.91
CA HIS A 231 0.51 -5.74 5.36
C HIS A 231 0.62 -5.52 6.89
N GLY A 232 0.66 -6.60 7.67
CA GLY A 232 0.88 -6.53 9.12
C GLY A 232 2.22 -5.91 9.49
N THR A 233 3.29 -6.23 8.76
CA THR A 233 4.61 -5.64 8.98
C THR A 233 4.66 -4.17 8.61
N VAL A 234 4.08 -3.75 7.48
CA VAL A 234 4.16 -2.35 7.05
C VAL A 234 3.18 -1.44 7.78
N HIS A 235 2.04 -1.96 8.25
CA HIS A 235 1.07 -1.21 9.05
C HIS A 235 1.23 -1.41 10.57
N GLN A 236 2.27 -2.13 11.01
CA GLN A 236 2.54 -2.37 12.43
C GLN A 236 1.34 -2.96 13.19
N SER A 237 0.67 -3.94 12.58
CA SER A 237 -0.47 -4.65 13.19
C SER A 237 -0.03 -5.97 13.79
N PRO A 238 -0.06 -6.13 15.13
CA PRO A 238 0.34 -7.37 15.78
C PRO A 238 -0.46 -8.58 15.30
N ASP A 239 -1.77 -8.42 15.10
CA ASP A 239 -2.65 -9.51 14.66
C ASP A 239 -2.30 -9.98 13.25
N TYR A 240 -1.97 -9.05 12.34
CA TYR A 240 -1.59 -9.38 10.97
C TYR A 240 -0.14 -9.86 10.85
N GLN A 241 0.73 -9.47 11.79
CA GLN A 241 2.07 -10.05 11.89
C GLN A 241 2.00 -11.49 12.44
N TRP A 242 1.07 -11.78 13.35
CA TRP A 242 0.99 -13.06 14.04
C TRP A 242 -0.15 -13.96 13.53
N TRP A 243 -1.38 -13.73 14.00
CA TRP A 243 -2.53 -14.61 13.76
C TRP A 243 -2.88 -14.75 12.28
N PHE A 244 -3.03 -13.63 11.58
CA PHE A 244 -3.38 -13.62 10.15
C PHE A 244 -2.15 -13.68 9.23
N GLY A 245 -0.94 -13.63 9.79
CA GLY A 245 0.33 -13.71 9.08
C GLY A 245 1.04 -15.03 9.35
N GLN A 246 1.95 -15.04 10.34
CA GLN A 246 2.80 -16.19 10.63
C GLN A 246 2.03 -17.50 10.88
N ALA A 247 1.01 -17.46 11.75
CA ALA A 247 0.24 -18.65 12.10
C ALA A 247 -0.61 -19.13 10.92
N ALA A 248 -1.19 -18.21 10.14
CA ALA A 248 -1.91 -18.54 8.91
C ALA A 248 -1.00 -19.23 7.88
N LEU A 249 0.23 -18.73 7.71
CA LEU A 249 1.25 -19.35 6.84
C LEU A 249 1.63 -20.77 7.31
N ASP A 250 1.74 -21.00 8.61
CA ASP A 250 1.98 -22.35 9.15
C ASP A 250 0.81 -23.28 8.82
N GLY A 251 -0.43 -22.80 9.02
CA GLY A 251 -1.63 -23.55 8.65
C GLY A 251 -1.68 -23.91 7.16
N ASP A 252 -1.32 -22.97 6.28
CA ASP A 252 -1.29 -23.21 4.84
C ASP A 252 -0.19 -24.20 4.44
N LEU A 253 1.01 -24.09 5.02
CA LEU A 253 2.09 -25.03 4.78
C LEU A 253 1.71 -26.45 5.26
N LEU A 254 1.03 -26.57 6.40
CA LEU A 254 0.52 -27.85 6.89
C LEU A 254 -0.52 -28.46 5.93
N ARG A 255 -1.44 -27.65 5.37
CA ARG A 255 -2.39 -28.12 4.35
C ARG A 255 -1.69 -28.63 3.09
N ILE A 256 -0.64 -27.92 2.65
CA ILE A 256 0.18 -28.34 1.51
C ILE A 256 0.87 -29.68 1.82
N LYS A 257 1.56 -29.79 2.95
CA LYS A 257 2.19 -31.04 3.39
C LYS A 257 1.20 -32.20 3.48
N ALA A 258 0.00 -31.96 4.01
CA ALA A 258 -1.05 -32.98 4.10
C ALA A 258 -1.52 -33.45 2.72
N ALA A 259 -1.71 -32.52 1.77
CA ALA A 259 -2.07 -32.84 0.38
C ALA A 259 -0.96 -33.67 -0.30
N VAL A 260 0.29 -33.27 -0.14
CA VAL A 260 1.48 -34.00 -0.60
C VAL A 260 1.49 -35.44 -0.07
N SER A 261 1.38 -35.62 1.25
CA SER A 261 1.40 -36.95 1.85
C SER A 261 0.22 -37.82 1.39
N ARG A 262 -0.97 -37.22 1.19
CA ARG A 262 -2.13 -37.93 0.65
C ARG A 262 -1.90 -38.43 -0.77
N LEU A 263 -1.32 -37.60 -1.63
CA LEU A 263 -1.03 -37.95 -3.03
C LEU A 263 0.04 -39.04 -3.13
N GLN A 264 1.10 -38.97 -2.31
CA GLN A 264 2.11 -40.01 -2.22
C GLN A 264 1.50 -41.35 -1.81
N ARG A 265 0.67 -41.38 -0.76
CA ARG A 265 -0.04 -42.61 -0.34
C ARG A 265 -0.91 -43.18 -1.46
N LYS A 266 -1.66 -42.35 -2.18
CA LYS A 266 -2.49 -42.79 -3.32
C LYS A 266 -1.64 -43.47 -4.40
N ARG A 267 -0.48 -42.88 -4.75
CA ARG A 267 0.45 -43.48 -5.74
C ARG A 267 1.00 -44.83 -5.28
N THR A 268 1.41 -44.95 -4.01
CA THR A 268 1.88 -46.23 -3.46
C THR A 268 0.79 -47.30 -3.51
N LEU A 269 -0.45 -46.97 -3.17
CA LEU A 269 -1.57 -47.91 -3.21
C LEU A 269 -1.99 -48.28 -4.64
N SER A 270 -1.93 -47.34 -5.59
CA SER A 270 -2.26 -47.59 -7.01
C SER A 270 -1.16 -48.33 -7.76
N GLY A 271 0.12 -48.09 -7.43
CA GLY A 271 1.27 -48.80 -8.02
C GLY A 271 1.52 -50.18 -7.42
N GLY A 272 0.79 -50.57 -6.37
CA GLY A 272 0.83 -51.88 -5.73
C GLY A 272 -0.27 -52.85 -6.16
N LYS A 273 -1.14 -52.50 -7.13
CA LYS A 273 -2.05 -53.48 -7.72
C LYS A 273 -1.27 -54.32 -8.75
N PRO A 274 -1.16 -55.66 -8.59
CA PRO A 274 -0.81 -56.52 -9.71
C PRO A 274 -1.80 -56.26 -10.84
N SER A 275 -1.33 -56.27 -12.08
CA SER A 275 -2.24 -56.52 -13.19
C SER A 275 -2.85 -57.90 -12.93
N ASP A 276 -4.10 -57.94 -12.47
CA ASP A 276 -4.90 -59.15 -12.55
C ASP A 276 -5.05 -59.43 -14.04
N GLY A 277 -4.15 -60.29 -14.53
CA GLY A 277 -4.27 -60.87 -15.84
C GLY A 277 -5.53 -61.72 -15.88
N GLN A 278 -6.42 -61.35 -16.80
CA GLN A 278 -7.29 -62.26 -17.54
C GLN A 278 -7.26 -61.82 -19.00
#